data_AF-A0A560GMK0-F1
#
_entry.id   AF-A0A560GMK0-F1
#
_cell.length_a   1.000
_cell.length_b   1.000
_cell.length_c   1.000
_cell.angle_alpha   90.00
_cell.angle_beta   90.00
_cell.angle_gamma   90.00
#
_symmetry.space_group_name_H-M   'P 1'
#
loop_
_entity.id
_entity.type
_entity.pdbx_description
1 polymer ?
#
loop_
_entity_poly.entity_id
_entity_poly.type
_entity_poly.pdbx_seq_one_letter_code
_entity_poly.pdbx_strand_id
1 'polypeptide(L)'
;MEDGRRKPVVWHEAAAAFREVLSDPGRTARFAGMPALVMMALYVILALTYPRPANPALEDAWENEVLPLYLIPTFFNAWFFIRMQVWWARWVLLADDRVAFLSPSLGRRELAYFTWSLAAAVTTLPVLVFLLPLLSLIQSALVALGMEMPTSVMNGLVVMAALPPVLIMAGIYGRLMVGVVPLAVGGVASFRQGWVATRGVSLRLTALSLLTVLPSLITLVFSRLTDPVEIAASYAVSVGLYGVAWGAYAVMVARFYGLTLGRARRSVPAVAPSP
;
A
#
# COMPACT_ATOMS: atom_id res chain seq x y z
N MET A 1 -2.96 35.34 20.95
CA MET A 1 -4.14 35.24 20.05
C MET A 1 -3.67 35.74 18.70
N GLU A 2 -3.50 34.99 17.62
CA GLU A 2 -3.90 33.64 17.21
C GLU A 2 -2.69 32.97 16.55
N ASP A 3 -2.20 31.86 17.12
CA ASP A 3 -1.27 30.98 16.39
C ASP A 3 -2.15 29.94 15.66
N GLY A 4 -2.82 30.43 14.61
CA GLY A 4 -3.80 29.70 13.83
C GLY A 4 -3.16 28.54 13.06
N ARG A 5 -3.15 27.36 13.68
CA ARG A 5 -3.15 26.02 13.06
C ARG A 5 -2.53 25.96 11.65
N ARG A 6 -1.20 26.12 11.53
CA ARG A 6 -0.51 25.63 10.33
C ARG A 6 -0.68 24.11 10.31
N LYS A 7 -1.64 23.60 9.54
CA LYS A 7 -1.77 22.14 9.32
C LYS A 7 -0.39 21.63 8.92
N PRO A 8 0.14 20.57 9.55
CA PRO A 8 1.47 20.11 9.28
C PRO A 8 1.58 19.83 7.78
N VAL A 9 2.68 20.28 7.16
CA VAL A 9 3.00 20.22 5.72
C VAL A 9 2.63 18.85 5.09
N VAL A 10 2.62 17.79 5.89
CA VAL A 10 2.24 16.42 5.55
C VAL A 10 0.79 16.28 5.10
N TRP A 11 -0.17 16.88 5.82
CA TRP A 11 -1.58 16.81 5.43
C TRP A 11 -1.83 17.57 4.14
N HIS A 12 -1.07 18.64 3.90
CA HIS A 12 -1.12 19.37 2.64
C HIS A 12 -0.57 18.54 1.48
N GLU A 13 0.57 17.85 1.64
CA GLU A 13 1.12 16.97 0.60
C GLU A 13 0.22 15.78 0.30
N ALA A 14 -0.33 15.14 1.35
CA ALA A 14 -1.28 14.04 1.19
C ALA A 14 -2.55 14.51 0.47
N ALA A 15 -3.17 15.60 0.95
CA ALA A 15 -4.35 16.16 0.31
C ALA A 15 -4.07 16.62 -1.13
N ALA A 16 -2.89 17.18 -1.41
CA ALA A 16 -2.50 17.57 -2.76
C ALA A 16 -2.35 16.37 -3.68
N ALA A 17 -1.78 15.26 -3.21
CA ALA A 17 -1.68 14.03 -3.98
C ALA A 17 -3.05 13.40 -4.26
N PHE A 18 -3.93 13.34 -3.25
CA PHE A 18 -5.31 12.87 -3.46
C PHE A 18 -6.07 13.77 -4.43
N ARG A 19 -5.96 15.10 -4.31
CA ARG A 19 -6.58 16.04 -5.26
C ARG A 19 -6.07 15.84 -6.68
N GLU A 20 -4.78 15.62 -6.85
CA GLU A 20 -4.16 15.37 -8.14
C GLU A 20 -4.72 14.11 -8.80
N VAL A 21 -4.87 13.02 -8.06
CA VAL A 21 -5.45 11.78 -8.56
C VAL A 21 -6.95 11.92 -8.85
N LEU A 22 -7.69 12.58 -7.96
CA LEU A 22 -9.14 12.79 -8.12
C LEU A 22 -9.47 13.78 -9.25
N SER A 23 -8.56 14.69 -9.59
CA SER A 23 -8.75 15.65 -10.67
C SER A 23 -8.71 15.04 -12.07
N ASP A 24 -8.14 13.85 -12.24
CA ASP A 24 -8.06 13.15 -13.52
C ASP A 24 -8.30 11.63 -13.33
N PRO A 25 -9.56 11.21 -13.14
CA PRO A 25 -9.90 9.79 -12.96
C PRO A 25 -9.59 8.95 -14.21
N GLY A 26 -9.58 9.57 -15.40
CA GLY A 26 -9.21 8.91 -16.65
C GLY A 26 -7.74 8.46 -16.63
N ARG A 27 -6.85 9.19 -15.95
CA ARG A 27 -5.47 8.77 -15.74
C ARG A 27 -5.36 7.58 -14.79
N THR A 28 -6.13 7.58 -13.71
CA THR A 28 -6.20 6.42 -12.80
C THR A 28 -6.59 5.16 -13.56
N ALA A 29 -7.62 5.23 -14.40
CA ALA A 29 -8.03 4.10 -15.24
C ALA A 29 -6.92 3.66 -16.22
N ARG A 30 -6.29 4.60 -16.94
CA ARG A 30 -5.20 4.31 -17.88
C ARG A 30 -3.97 3.69 -17.21
N PHE A 31 -3.55 4.23 -16.06
CA PHE A 31 -2.37 3.79 -15.34
C PHE A 31 -2.62 2.45 -14.64
N ALA A 32 -3.82 2.24 -14.10
CA ALA A 32 -4.26 0.95 -13.57
C ALA A 32 -4.23 -0.13 -14.66
N GLY A 33 -4.69 0.23 -15.87
CA GLY A 33 -4.62 -0.59 -17.06
C GLY A 33 -5.39 -1.91 -16.97
N MET A 34 -5.09 -2.81 -17.91
CA MET A 34 -5.71 -4.15 -17.97
C MET A 34 -5.61 -4.97 -16.67
N PRO A 35 -4.52 -4.92 -15.85
CA PRO A 35 -4.43 -5.70 -14.62
C PRO A 35 -5.59 -5.46 -13.65
N ALA A 36 -6.08 -4.22 -13.55
CA ALA A 36 -7.21 -3.90 -12.69
C ALA A 36 -8.52 -4.55 -13.18
N LEU A 37 -8.77 -4.56 -14.49
CA LEU A 37 -9.95 -5.22 -15.06
C LEU A 37 -9.89 -6.74 -14.89
N VAL A 38 -8.74 -7.36 -15.18
CA VAL A 38 -8.59 -8.81 -15.04
C VAL A 38 -8.74 -9.21 -13.58
N MET A 39 -8.10 -8.48 -12.65
CA MET A 39 -8.28 -8.67 -11.22
C MET A 39 -9.76 -8.59 -10.82
N MET A 40 -10.47 -7.54 -11.24
CA MET A 40 -11.90 -7.35 -10.92
C MET A 40 -12.76 -8.48 -11.50
N ALA A 41 -12.54 -8.85 -12.76
CA ALA A 41 -13.27 -9.94 -13.40
C ALA A 41 -13.04 -11.27 -12.66
N LEU A 42 -11.81 -11.57 -12.27
CA LEU A 42 -11.49 -12.78 -11.50
C LEU A 42 -12.15 -12.77 -10.12
N TYR A 43 -12.13 -11.64 -9.40
CA TYR A 43 -12.84 -11.51 -8.11
C TYR A 43 -14.35 -11.73 -8.27
N VAL A 44 -14.97 -11.17 -9.31
CA VAL A 44 -16.39 -11.35 -9.60
C VAL A 44 -16.70 -12.80 -9.96
N ILE A 45 -15.89 -13.43 -10.81
CA ILE A 45 -16.04 -14.85 -11.17
C ILE A 45 -15.98 -15.71 -9.92
N LEU A 46 -14.96 -15.54 -9.07
CA LEU A 46 -14.81 -16.32 -7.83
C LEU A 46 -15.99 -16.11 -6.89
N ALA A 47 -16.46 -14.87 -6.72
CA ALA A 47 -17.62 -14.58 -5.87
C ALA A 47 -18.91 -15.24 -6.38
N LEU A 48 -19.08 -15.37 -7.70
CA LEU A 48 -20.26 -15.99 -8.31
C LEU A 48 -20.17 -17.52 -8.35
N THR A 49 -18.98 -18.09 -8.57
CA THR A 49 -18.79 -19.55 -8.68
C THR A 49 -18.62 -20.23 -7.33
N TYR A 50 -18.03 -19.54 -6.36
CA TYR A 50 -17.79 -20.03 -5.01
C TYR A 50 -18.39 -19.09 -3.96
N PRO A 51 -19.73 -18.93 -3.92
CA PRO A 51 -20.36 -18.04 -2.95
C PRO A 51 -20.07 -18.52 -1.53
N ARG A 52 -19.85 -17.57 -0.62
CA ARG A 52 -19.61 -17.86 0.79
C ARG A 52 -20.82 -18.61 1.37
N PRO A 53 -20.63 -19.72 2.09
CA PRO A 53 -21.73 -20.48 2.66
C PRO A 53 -22.44 -19.68 3.76
N ALA A 54 -23.77 -19.77 3.79
CA ALA A 54 -24.57 -19.16 4.85
C ALA A 54 -24.43 -19.87 6.21
N ASN A 55 -24.02 -21.15 6.20
CA ASN A 55 -23.77 -21.94 7.40
C ASN A 55 -22.30 -21.77 7.84
N PRO A 56 -22.03 -21.19 9.04
CA PRO A 56 -20.67 -21.01 9.55
C PRO A 56 -19.88 -22.32 9.68
N ALA A 57 -20.56 -23.47 9.89
CA ALA A 57 -19.89 -24.77 10.01
C ALA A 57 -19.22 -25.25 8.72
N LEU A 58 -19.57 -24.65 7.57
CA LEU A 58 -18.97 -24.95 6.27
C LEU A 58 -17.91 -23.93 5.84
N GLU A 59 -17.70 -22.87 6.64
CA GLU A 59 -16.83 -21.75 6.28
C GLU A 59 -15.37 -22.17 6.16
N ASP A 60 -14.85 -22.97 7.10
CA ASP A 60 -13.45 -23.43 7.07
C ASP A 60 -13.16 -24.32 5.84
N ALA A 61 -14.08 -25.22 5.50
CA ALA A 61 -13.92 -26.09 4.34
C ALA A 61 -13.95 -25.29 3.03
N TRP A 62 -14.87 -24.33 2.94
CA TRP A 62 -14.96 -23.40 1.82
C TRP A 62 -13.71 -22.50 1.72
N GLU A 63 -13.23 -21.93 2.82
CA GLU A 63 -12.02 -21.10 2.81
C GLU A 63 -10.81 -21.89 2.28
N ASN A 64 -10.65 -23.15 2.69
CA ASN A 64 -9.56 -24.01 2.21
C ASN A 64 -9.65 -24.32 0.70
N GLU A 65 -10.85 -24.42 0.15
CA GLU A 65 -11.06 -24.63 -1.30
C GLU A 65 -10.82 -23.34 -2.10
N VAL A 66 -11.28 -22.19 -1.61
CA VAL A 66 -11.30 -20.94 -2.37
C VAL A 66 -10.00 -20.13 -2.19
N LEU A 67 -9.34 -20.18 -1.03
CA LEU A 67 -8.13 -19.39 -0.76
C LEU A 67 -7.01 -19.62 -1.79
N PRO A 68 -6.72 -20.84 -2.26
CA PRO A 68 -5.76 -21.06 -3.34
C PRO A 68 -6.14 -20.36 -4.65
N LEU A 69 -7.45 -20.27 -4.97
CA LEU A 69 -7.94 -19.63 -6.18
C LEU A 69 -7.74 -18.11 -6.16
N TYR A 70 -7.71 -17.50 -4.96
CA TYR A 70 -7.42 -16.08 -4.78
C TYR A 70 -5.97 -15.69 -5.11
N LEU A 71 -5.05 -16.65 -5.28
CA LEU A 71 -3.66 -16.34 -5.66
C LEU A 71 -3.58 -15.66 -7.04
N ILE A 72 -4.45 -16.05 -7.97
CA ILE A 72 -4.47 -15.49 -9.32
C ILE A 72 -4.89 -14.01 -9.31
N PRO A 73 -6.06 -13.60 -8.77
CA PRO A 73 -6.40 -12.19 -8.67
C PRO A 73 -5.42 -11.42 -7.77
N THR A 74 -4.80 -12.06 -6.76
CA THR A 74 -3.76 -11.42 -5.94
C THR A 74 -2.52 -11.07 -6.75
N PHE A 75 -2.11 -11.92 -7.70
CA PHE A 75 -1.04 -11.59 -8.64
C PHE A 75 -1.37 -10.37 -9.50
N PHE A 76 -2.59 -10.30 -10.05
CA PHE A 76 -3.03 -9.14 -10.82
C PHE A 76 -3.18 -7.88 -9.96
N ASN A 77 -3.53 -8.02 -8.68
CA ASN A 77 -3.53 -6.93 -7.71
C ASN A 77 -2.11 -6.37 -7.52
N ALA A 78 -1.14 -7.25 -7.27
CA ALA A 78 0.27 -6.86 -7.15
C ALA A 78 0.75 -6.17 -8.42
N TRP A 79 0.41 -6.69 -9.60
CA TRP A 79 0.77 -6.05 -10.87
C TRP A 79 0.11 -4.68 -11.03
N PHE A 80 -1.20 -4.57 -10.78
CA PHE A 80 -1.94 -3.31 -10.77
C PHE A 80 -1.27 -2.27 -9.85
N PHE A 81 -0.89 -2.67 -8.64
CA PHE A 81 -0.18 -1.83 -7.69
C PHE A 81 1.15 -1.32 -8.26
N ILE A 82 2.00 -2.22 -8.78
CA ILE A 82 3.31 -1.85 -9.33
C ILE A 82 3.18 -0.93 -10.54
N ARG A 83 2.22 -1.23 -11.41
CA ARG A 83 1.93 -0.40 -12.59
C ARG A 83 1.53 1.01 -12.17
N MET A 84 0.63 1.14 -11.19
CA MET A 84 0.23 2.42 -10.62
C MET A 84 1.44 3.17 -10.04
N GLN A 85 2.32 2.49 -9.28
CA GLN A 85 3.54 3.10 -8.74
C GLN A 85 4.44 3.68 -9.82
N VAL A 86 4.72 2.88 -10.86
CA VAL A 86 5.65 3.27 -11.92
C VAL A 86 5.11 4.45 -12.72
N TRP A 87 3.86 4.40 -13.19
CA TRP A 87 3.35 5.42 -14.10
C TRP A 87 3.01 6.74 -13.41
N TRP A 88 2.49 6.71 -12.17
CA TRP A 88 2.35 7.93 -11.39
C TRP A 88 3.72 8.55 -11.07
N ALA A 89 4.72 7.76 -10.71
CA ALA A 89 6.06 8.30 -10.46
C ALA A 89 6.68 8.92 -11.72
N ARG A 90 6.53 8.30 -12.88
CA ARG A 90 6.98 8.86 -14.17
C ARG A 90 6.25 10.14 -14.53
N TRP A 91 4.95 10.18 -14.35
CA TRP A 91 4.17 11.38 -14.60
C TRP A 91 4.60 12.52 -13.67
N VAL A 92 4.75 12.26 -12.36
CA VAL A 92 5.20 13.29 -11.40
C VAL A 92 6.60 13.80 -11.70
N LEU A 93 7.53 12.92 -12.08
CA LEU A 93 8.95 13.26 -12.23
C LEU A 93 9.34 13.72 -13.64
N LEU A 94 8.63 13.26 -14.66
CA LEU A 94 8.97 13.47 -16.07
C LEU A 94 7.82 14.06 -16.91
N ALA A 95 6.63 14.28 -16.32
CA ALA A 95 5.41 14.61 -17.05
C ALA A 95 5.06 13.63 -18.18
N ASP A 96 5.50 12.36 -18.05
CA ASP A 96 5.28 11.32 -19.04
C ASP A 96 3.91 10.66 -18.88
N ASP A 97 3.07 10.76 -19.91
CA ASP A 97 1.68 10.28 -19.94
C ASP A 97 1.42 9.24 -21.05
N ARG A 98 2.48 8.71 -21.67
CA ARG A 98 2.39 7.90 -22.91
C ARG A 98 1.85 6.48 -22.71
N VAL A 99 1.34 6.13 -21.52
CA VAL A 99 0.83 4.79 -21.23
C VAL A 99 -0.64 4.68 -21.64
N ALA A 100 -0.94 3.66 -22.44
CA ALA A 100 -2.31 3.31 -22.82
C ALA A 100 -2.88 2.28 -21.85
N PHE A 101 -4.21 2.21 -21.77
CA PHE A 101 -4.92 1.23 -20.95
C PHE A 101 -4.47 -0.22 -21.25
N LEU A 102 -4.31 -0.54 -22.53
CA LEU A 102 -3.89 -1.86 -23.04
C LEU A 102 -2.37 -2.00 -23.23
N SER A 103 -1.56 -0.99 -22.88
CA SER A 103 -0.13 -1.10 -23.14
C SER A 103 0.45 -2.29 -22.36
N PRO A 104 1.21 -3.19 -23.01
CA PRO A 104 1.82 -4.32 -22.34
C PRO A 104 2.86 -3.77 -21.37
N SER A 105 2.64 -3.96 -20.07
CA SER A 105 3.38 -3.23 -19.05
C SER A 105 4.31 -4.08 -18.20
N LEU A 106 4.29 -5.41 -18.33
CA LEU A 106 5.32 -6.31 -17.79
C LEU A 106 6.69 -6.16 -18.50
N GLY A 107 7.09 -4.93 -18.82
CA GLY A 107 8.44 -4.59 -19.24
C GLY A 107 9.42 -4.61 -18.07
N ARG A 108 10.70 -4.55 -18.41
CA ARG A 108 11.84 -4.62 -17.47
C ARG A 108 11.71 -3.71 -16.24
N ARG A 109 11.09 -2.53 -16.37
CA ARG A 109 10.94 -1.57 -15.26
C ARG A 109 9.90 -2.01 -14.24
N GLU A 110 8.72 -2.47 -14.66
CA GLU A 110 7.69 -2.95 -13.73
C GLU A 110 8.17 -4.22 -13.02
N LEU A 111 8.85 -5.12 -13.75
CA LEU A 111 9.43 -6.31 -13.13
C LEU A 111 10.53 -5.96 -12.11
N ALA A 112 11.43 -5.03 -12.44
CA ALA A 112 12.43 -4.56 -11.48
C ALA A 112 11.76 -3.90 -10.26
N TYR A 113 10.76 -3.05 -10.48
CA TYR A 113 10.03 -2.38 -9.41
C TYR A 113 9.30 -3.39 -8.52
N PHE A 114 8.70 -4.42 -9.10
CA PHE A 114 8.08 -5.53 -8.37
C PHE A 114 9.10 -6.28 -7.49
N THR A 115 10.24 -6.72 -8.06
CA THR A 115 11.27 -7.44 -7.30
C THR A 115 11.81 -6.62 -6.13
N TRP A 116 12.06 -5.32 -6.34
CA TRP A 116 12.52 -4.43 -5.27
C TRP A 116 11.43 -4.12 -4.25
N SER A 117 10.16 -4.02 -4.66
CA SER A 117 9.04 -3.88 -3.73
C SER A 117 8.86 -5.14 -2.88
N LEU A 118 9.04 -6.32 -3.47
CA LEU A 118 9.01 -7.60 -2.75
C LEU A 118 10.18 -7.70 -1.76
N ALA A 119 11.39 -7.31 -2.18
CA ALA A 119 12.53 -7.24 -1.26
C ALA A 119 12.25 -6.28 -0.10
N ALA A 120 11.63 -5.12 -0.36
CA ALA A 120 11.22 -4.20 0.69
C ALA A 120 10.19 -4.84 1.63
N ALA A 121 9.17 -5.53 1.10
CA ALA A 121 8.18 -6.25 1.91
C ALA A 121 8.84 -7.32 2.80
N VAL A 122 9.73 -8.13 2.24
CA VAL A 122 10.48 -9.16 2.99
C VAL A 122 11.30 -8.55 4.12
N THR A 123 11.95 -7.41 3.90
CA THR A 123 12.70 -6.73 4.97
C THR A 123 11.84 -6.21 6.13
N THR A 124 10.51 -6.15 5.94
CA THR A 124 9.57 -5.78 7.01
C THR A 124 9.01 -6.97 7.79
N LEU A 125 9.17 -8.21 7.29
CA LEU A 125 8.71 -9.43 7.97
C LEU A 125 9.26 -9.62 9.38
N PRO A 126 10.52 -9.25 9.71
CA PRO A 126 11.01 -9.33 11.08
C PRO A 126 10.17 -8.53 12.09
N VAL A 127 9.46 -7.49 11.65
CA VAL A 127 8.54 -6.72 12.53
C VAL A 127 7.38 -7.59 13.01
N LEU A 128 6.91 -8.52 12.17
CA LEU A 128 5.85 -9.47 12.51
C LEU A 128 6.33 -10.54 13.50
N VAL A 129 7.63 -10.84 13.54
CA VAL A 129 8.20 -11.77 14.53
C VAL A 129 8.03 -11.23 15.95
N PHE A 130 7.99 -9.89 16.13
CA PHE A 130 7.72 -9.26 17.43
C PHE A 130 6.23 -9.24 17.80
N LEU A 131 5.32 -9.59 16.88
CA LEU A 131 3.88 -9.67 17.15
C LEU A 131 3.54 -10.81 18.12
N LEU A 132 4.08 -12.01 17.88
CA LEU A 132 3.75 -13.21 18.67
C LEU A 132 4.16 -13.08 20.16
N PRO A 133 5.38 -12.59 20.49
CA PRO A 133 5.76 -12.35 21.89
C PRO A 133 4.91 -11.26 22.55
N LEU A 134 4.51 -10.22 21.80
CA LEU A 134 3.67 -9.15 22.32
C LEU A 134 2.27 -9.66 22.68
N LEU A 135 1.69 -10.51 21.84
CA LEU A 135 0.41 -11.17 22.11
C LEU A 135 0.49 -12.10 23.32
N SER A 136 1.58 -12.87 23.44
CA SER A 136 1.81 -13.74 24.59
C SER A 136 1.95 -12.96 25.91
N LEU A 137 2.62 -11.80 25.88
CA LEU A 137 2.75 -10.90 27.03
C LEU A 137 1.41 -10.31 27.47
N ILE A 138 0.60 -9.86 26.51
CA ILE A 138 -0.73 -9.31 26.79
C ILE A 138 -1.63 -10.40 27.38
N GLN A 139 -1.67 -11.59 26.78
CA GLN A 139 -2.44 -12.71 27.30
C GLN A 139 -2.01 -13.08 28.73
N SER A 140 -0.69 -13.17 28.98
CA SER A 140 -0.15 -13.50 30.31
C SER A 140 -0.49 -12.44 31.35
N ALA A 141 -0.43 -11.15 30.99
CA ALA A 141 -0.79 -10.05 31.89
C ALA A 141 -2.28 -10.06 32.25
N LEU A 142 -3.17 -10.41 31.31
CA LEU A 142 -4.60 -10.49 31.55
C LEU A 142 -4.98 -11.69 32.42
N VAL A 143 -4.35 -12.84 32.19
CA VAL A 143 -4.50 -14.04 33.05
C VAL A 143 -4.00 -13.74 34.47
N ALA A 144 -2.88 -13.04 34.63
CA ALA A 144 -2.36 -12.64 35.93
C ALA A 144 -3.29 -11.66 36.70
N LEU A 145 -4.15 -10.93 35.98
CA LEU A 145 -5.17 -10.05 36.55
C LEU A 145 -6.51 -10.77 36.82
N GLY A 146 -6.58 -12.09 36.62
CA GLY A 146 -7.78 -12.89 36.88
C GLY A 146 -8.93 -12.61 35.91
N MET A 147 -8.66 -11.97 34.78
CA MET A 147 -9.68 -11.64 33.77
C MET A 147 -9.71 -12.70 32.69
N GLU A 148 -10.55 -13.73 32.87
CA GLU A 148 -10.96 -14.59 31.76
C GLU A 148 -11.93 -13.79 30.88
N MET A 149 -11.45 -13.39 29.70
CA MET A 149 -12.22 -12.56 28.78
C MET A 149 -12.93 -13.40 27.71
N PRO A 150 -14.16 -13.01 27.33
CA PRO A 150 -14.80 -13.56 26.14
C PRO A 150 -13.90 -13.42 24.90
N THR A 151 -13.98 -14.38 23.97
CA THR A 151 -13.16 -14.44 22.76
C THR A 151 -13.25 -13.16 21.92
N SER A 152 -14.39 -12.47 21.92
CA SER A 152 -14.59 -11.19 21.23
C SER A 152 -13.72 -10.05 21.80
N VAL A 153 -13.54 -10.01 23.12
CA VAL A 153 -12.70 -9.00 23.79
C VAL A 153 -11.22 -9.32 23.58
N MET A 154 -10.85 -10.61 23.62
CA MET A 154 -9.51 -11.08 23.29
C MET A 154 -9.13 -10.70 21.85
N ASN A 155 -10.02 -10.93 20.89
CA ASN A 155 -9.80 -10.55 19.48
C ASN A 155 -9.64 -9.03 19.32
N GLY A 156 -10.41 -8.23 20.06
CA GLY A 156 -10.25 -6.77 20.09
C GLY A 156 -8.87 -6.34 20.61
N LEU A 157 -8.38 -6.98 21.67
CA LEU A 157 -7.06 -6.72 22.23
C LEU A 157 -5.93 -7.17 21.30
N VAL A 158 -6.09 -8.29 20.59
CA VAL A 158 -5.16 -8.76 19.56
C VAL A 158 -5.02 -7.72 18.44
N VAL A 159 -6.12 -7.14 17.97
CA VAL A 159 -6.10 -6.07 16.95
C VAL A 159 -5.37 -4.84 17.48
N MET A 160 -5.64 -4.43 18.72
CA MET A 160 -4.96 -3.29 19.35
C MET A 160 -3.47 -3.54 19.55
N ALA A 161 -3.08 -4.76 19.90
CA ALA A 161 -1.70 -5.19 20.05
C ALA A 161 -0.95 -5.29 18.72
N ALA A 162 -1.66 -5.68 17.65
CA ALA A 162 -1.11 -5.78 16.31
C ALA A 162 -0.89 -4.42 15.65
N LEU A 163 -1.61 -3.39 16.12
CA LEU A 163 -1.56 -2.07 15.50
C LEU A 163 -0.13 -1.48 15.52
N PRO A 164 0.58 -1.34 16.66
CA PRO A 164 1.94 -0.78 16.69
C PRO A 164 2.95 -1.45 15.73
N PRO A 165 3.14 -2.79 15.71
CA PRO A 165 4.05 -3.41 14.76
C PRO A 165 3.60 -3.21 13.31
N VAL A 166 2.31 -3.19 13.02
CA VAL A 166 1.80 -2.86 11.67
C VAL A 166 2.16 -1.42 11.28
N LEU A 167 2.07 -0.45 12.21
CA LEU A 167 2.52 0.93 11.96
C LEU A 167 4.02 0.95 11.64
N ILE A 168 4.84 0.24 12.43
CA ILE A 168 6.29 0.18 12.22
C ILE A 168 6.62 -0.45 10.86
N MET A 169 5.96 -1.55 10.51
CA MET A 169 6.10 -2.24 9.23
C MET A 169 5.79 -1.30 8.06
N ALA A 170 4.66 -0.61 8.11
CA ALA A 170 4.24 0.37 7.10
C ALA A 170 5.23 1.53 6.97
N GLY A 171 5.79 1.98 8.09
CA GLY A 171 6.83 3.01 8.14
C GLY A 171 8.14 2.59 7.48
N ILE A 172 8.61 1.38 7.78
CA ILE A 172 9.83 0.83 7.16
C ILE A 172 9.61 0.66 5.67
N TYR A 173 8.49 0.03 5.27
CA TYR A 173 8.15 -0.19 3.87
C TYR A 173 8.13 1.12 3.09
N GLY A 174 7.41 2.14 3.57
CA GLY A 174 7.32 3.43 2.88
C GLY A 174 8.66 4.14 2.69
N ARG A 175 9.59 4.00 3.64
CA ARG A 175 10.94 4.56 3.52
C ARG A 175 11.79 3.84 2.50
N LEU A 176 11.67 2.52 2.43
CA LEU A 176 12.38 1.70 1.43
C LEU A 176 11.85 2.00 0.03
N MET A 177 10.53 2.16 -0.11
CA MET A 177 9.87 2.47 -1.39
C MET A 177 10.32 3.80 -2.02
N VAL A 178 10.68 4.81 -1.21
CA VAL A 178 11.33 6.05 -1.74
C VAL A 178 12.63 5.73 -2.48
N GLY A 179 13.38 4.71 -2.03
CA GLY A 179 14.58 4.21 -2.70
C GLY A 179 14.32 3.39 -3.97
N VAL A 180 13.07 3.00 -4.24
CA VAL A 180 12.66 2.20 -5.41
C VAL A 180 12.17 3.10 -6.55
N VAL A 181 11.63 4.29 -6.25
CA VAL A 181 11.17 5.30 -7.23
C VAL A 181 12.10 5.51 -8.43
N PRO A 182 13.45 5.60 -8.29
CA PRO A 182 14.34 5.77 -9.44
C PRO A 182 14.10 4.77 -10.57
N LEU A 183 13.74 3.52 -10.27
CA LEU A 183 13.51 2.49 -11.29
C LEU A 183 12.39 2.87 -12.26
N ALA A 184 11.37 3.61 -11.79
CA ALA A 184 10.26 4.05 -12.63
C ALA A 184 10.75 4.92 -13.81
N VAL A 185 11.75 5.77 -13.55
CA VAL A 185 12.34 6.70 -14.51
C VAL A 185 13.63 6.17 -15.16
N GLY A 186 14.00 4.91 -14.92
CA GLY A 186 15.17 4.27 -15.52
C GLY A 186 16.49 4.47 -14.74
N GLY A 187 16.42 4.98 -13.51
CA GLY A 187 17.54 5.02 -12.57
C GLY A 187 17.76 3.69 -11.84
N VAL A 188 18.62 3.71 -10.82
CA VAL A 188 18.96 2.54 -10.00
C VAL A 188 18.31 2.65 -8.62
N ALA A 189 17.74 1.56 -8.12
CA ALA A 189 17.18 1.50 -6.77
C ALA A 189 18.28 1.50 -5.70
N SER A 190 18.01 2.15 -4.56
CA SER A 190 18.88 2.09 -3.38
C SER A 190 18.10 2.27 -2.09
N PHE A 191 17.89 1.18 -1.36
CA PHE A 191 17.29 1.22 -0.02
C PHE A 191 18.08 2.08 0.95
N ARG A 192 19.42 2.04 0.90
CA ARG A 192 20.28 2.87 1.77
C ARG A 192 20.02 4.35 1.53
N GLN A 193 20.02 4.79 0.27
CA GLN A 193 19.78 6.19 -0.05
C GLN A 193 18.36 6.61 0.36
N GLY A 194 17.34 5.79 0.03
CA GLY A 194 15.96 6.03 0.46
C GLY A 194 15.83 6.14 1.99
N TRP A 195 16.49 5.25 2.73
CA TRP A 195 16.48 5.25 4.19
C TRP A 195 17.11 6.51 4.79
N VAL A 196 18.29 6.90 4.31
CA VAL A 196 19.00 8.11 4.79
C VAL A 196 18.20 9.36 4.45
N ALA A 197 17.73 9.46 3.20
CA ALA A 197 16.95 10.58 2.68
C ALA A 197 15.66 10.83 3.47
N THR A 198 15.04 9.76 3.97
CA THR A 198 13.74 9.82 4.65
C THR A 198 13.85 9.92 6.17
N ARG A 199 15.05 9.99 6.75
CA ARG A 199 15.26 9.97 8.21
C ARG A 199 14.48 11.07 8.95
N GLY A 200 14.43 12.28 8.39
CA GLY A 200 13.70 13.41 8.98
C GLY A 200 12.19 13.42 8.73
N VAL A 201 11.66 12.47 7.96
CA VAL A 201 10.23 12.38 7.59
C VAL A 201 9.65 10.99 7.83
N SER A 202 10.32 10.14 8.61
CA SER A 202 9.96 8.74 8.86
C SER A 202 8.53 8.59 9.39
N LEU A 203 8.19 9.30 10.46
CA LEU A 203 6.82 9.32 11.03
C LEU A 203 5.76 9.73 10.01
N ARG A 204 6.12 10.62 9.08
CA ARG A 204 5.22 11.11 8.03
C ARG A 204 4.96 10.00 7.03
N LEU A 205 6.01 9.35 6.54
CA LEU A 205 5.90 8.19 5.64
C LEU A 205 5.14 7.03 6.29
N THR A 206 5.32 6.80 7.59
CA THR A 206 4.53 5.82 8.34
C THR A 206 3.04 6.11 8.29
N ALA A 207 2.62 7.32 8.69
CA ALA A 207 1.21 7.72 8.66
C ALA A 207 0.61 7.59 7.25
N LEU A 208 1.41 7.87 6.22
CA LEU A 208 1.01 7.82 4.82
C LEU A 208 0.88 6.37 4.29
N SER A 209 1.82 5.50 4.61
CA SER A 209 1.70 4.05 4.33
C SER A 209 0.48 3.45 5.03
N LEU A 210 0.10 3.96 6.20
CA LEU A 210 -1.10 3.50 6.90
C LEU A 210 -2.39 3.95 6.22
N LEU A 211 -2.47 5.22 5.82
CA LEU A 211 -3.63 5.74 5.07
C LEU A 211 -3.86 5.01 3.75
N THR A 212 -2.83 4.36 3.20
CA THR A 212 -2.88 3.63 1.93
C THR A 212 -3.18 2.14 2.11
N VAL A 213 -2.88 1.58 3.29
CA VAL A 213 -3.31 0.24 3.71
C VAL A 213 -4.74 0.24 4.28
N LEU A 214 -5.23 1.39 4.78
CA LEU A 214 -6.58 1.51 5.35
C LEU A 214 -7.70 1.06 4.39
N PRO A 215 -7.71 1.47 3.10
CA PRO A 215 -8.70 0.98 2.13
C PRO A 215 -8.64 -0.54 1.93
N SER A 216 -7.44 -1.13 2.07
CA SER A 216 -7.25 -2.58 2.03
C SER A 216 -7.93 -3.29 3.19
N LEU A 217 -7.82 -2.71 4.38
CA LEU A 217 -8.47 -3.23 5.59
C LEU A 217 -9.99 -3.03 5.55
N ILE A 218 -10.46 -1.88 5.04
CA ILE A 218 -11.89 -1.58 4.90
C ILE A 218 -12.56 -2.60 3.97
N THR A 219 -11.95 -2.93 2.83
CA THR A 219 -12.50 -3.94 1.90
C THR A 219 -12.62 -5.32 2.54
N LEU A 220 -11.62 -5.72 3.34
CA LEU A 220 -11.60 -6.99 4.08
C LEU A 220 -12.67 -7.05 5.18
N VAL A 221 -12.99 -5.90 5.78
CA VAL A 221 -14.08 -5.77 6.76
C VAL A 221 -15.44 -5.79 6.06
N PHE A 222 -15.60 -5.07 4.94
CA PHE A 222 -16.87 -5.03 4.19
C PHE A 222 -17.25 -6.38 3.60
N SER A 223 -16.29 -7.13 3.03
CA SER A 223 -16.55 -8.46 2.46
C SER A 223 -16.98 -9.51 3.50
N ARG A 224 -16.65 -9.30 4.78
CA ARG A 224 -17.08 -10.16 5.88
C ARG A 224 -18.52 -9.85 6.34
N LEU A 225 -19.06 -8.69 5.99
CA LEU A 225 -20.32 -8.13 6.51
C LEU A 225 -21.48 -8.10 5.50
N THR A 226 -21.30 -8.53 4.25
CA THR A 226 -22.27 -8.32 3.15
C THR A 226 -22.61 -9.58 2.36
N ASP A 227 -23.77 -9.55 1.70
CA ASP A 227 -24.34 -10.65 0.88
C ASP A 227 -23.55 -10.84 -0.44
N PRO A 228 -23.55 -12.03 -1.08
CA PRO A 228 -22.70 -12.33 -2.25
C PRO A 228 -22.82 -11.39 -3.46
N VAL A 229 -24.00 -10.80 -3.68
CA VAL A 229 -24.22 -9.82 -4.78
C VAL A 229 -23.66 -8.44 -4.41
N GLU A 230 -23.76 -8.06 -3.15
CA GLU A 230 -23.13 -6.84 -2.63
C GLU A 230 -21.61 -6.97 -2.60
N ILE A 231 -21.07 -8.18 -2.44
CA ILE A 231 -19.63 -8.47 -2.52
C ILE A 231 -19.09 -8.12 -3.92
N ALA A 232 -19.80 -8.44 -5.01
CA ALA A 232 -19.36 -8.11 -6.37
C ALA A 232 -19.34 -6.60 -6.65
N ALA A 233 -20.38 -5.87 -6.21
CA ALA A 233 -20.43 -4.41 -6.28
C ALA A 233 -19.34 -3.77 -5.39
N SER A 234 -19.10 -4.36 -4.22
CA SER A 234 -18.04 -3.95 -3.29
C SER A 234 -16.67 -4.11 -3.93
N TYR A 235 -16.40 -5.19 -4.65
CA TYR A 235 -15.12 -5.34 -5.36
C TYR A 235 -14.91 -4.23 -6.39
N ALA A 236 -15.90 -3.89 -7.22
CA ALA A 236 -15.76 -2.82 -8.21
C ALA A 236 -15.49 -1.45 -7.56
N VAL A 237 -16.24 -1.11 -6.50
CA VAL A 237 -16.04 0.11 -5.71
C VAL A 237 -14.66 0.11 -5.05
N SER A 238 -14.27 -1.01 -4.46
CA SER A 238 -12.96 -1.20 -3.85
C SER A 238 -11.84 -0.98 -4.85
N VAL A 239 -11.91 -1.54 -6.07
CA VAL A 239 -10.87 -1.33 -7.10
C VAL A 239 -10.72 0.16 -7.45
N GLY A 240 -11.83 0.90 -7.55
CA GLY A 240 -11.81 2.34 -7.73
C GLY A 240 -11.10 3.06 -6.58
N LEU A 241 -11.48 2.75 -5.34
CA LEU A 241 -10.87 3.32 -4.13
C LEU A 241 -9.37 2.94 -3.99
N TYR A 242 -9.02 1.69 -4.32
CA TYR A 242 -7.64 1.22 -4.38
C TYR A 242 -6.84 1.99 -5.42
N GLY A 243 -7.40 2.20 -6.61
CA GLY A 243 -6.76 2.98 -7.67
C GLY A 243 -6.44 4.40 -7.19
N VAL A 244 -7.39 5.05 -6.53
CA VAL A 244 -7.18 6.38 -5.97
C VAL A 244 -6.12 6.36 -4.86
N ALA A 245 -6.21 5.43 -3.91
CA ALA A 245 -5.29 5.33 -2.78
C ALA A 245 -3.86 5.02 -3.22
N TRP A 246 -3.68 4.07 -4.13
CA TRP A 246 -2.36 3.70 -4.65
C TRP A 246 -1.78 4.75 -5.58
N GLY A 247 -2.62 5.44 -6.36
CA GLY A 247 -2.19 6.60 -7.13
C GLY A 247 -1.69 7.71 -6.23
N ALA A 248 -2.43 8.03 -5.17
CA ALA A 248 -2.05 9.07 -4.22
C ALA A 248 -0.75 8.70 -3.48
N TYR A 249 -0.63 7.42 -3.09
CA TYR A 249 0.60 6.89 -2.52
C TYR A 249 1.80 7.07 -3.45
N ALA A 250 1.66 6.67 -4.72
CA ALA A 250 2.73 6.76 -5.71
C ALA A 250 3.18 8.20 -5.96
N VAL A 251 2.22 9.13 -6.11
CA VAL A 251 2.48 10.56 -6.23
C VAL A 251 3.30 11.06 -5.04
N MET A 252 2.89 10.71 -3.83
CA MET A 252 3.58 11.13 -2.61
C MET A 252 5.00 10.58 -2.53
N VAL A 253 5.19 9.28 -2.77
CA VAL A 253 6.53 8.67 -2.73
C VAL A 253 7.43 9.34 -3.78
N ALA A 254 6.92 9.63 -4.98
CA ALA A 254 7.65 10.36 -6.02
C ALA A 254 8.00 11.80 -5.62
N ARG A 255 7.07 12.53 -4.98
CA ARG A 255 7.34 13.87 -4.44
C ARG A 255 8.37 13.85 -3.30
N PHE A 256 8.29 12.89 -2.38
CA PHE A 256 9.30 12.70 -1.34
C PHE A 256 10.67 12.39 -1.94
N TYR A 257 10.72 11.55 -2.98
CA TYR A 257 11.94 11.31 -3.75
C TYR A 257 12.49 12.61 -4.39
N GLY A 258 11.65 13.39 -5.07
CA GLY A 258 12.03 14.68 -5.66
C GLY A 258 12.54 15.69 -4.63
N LEU A 259 11.87 15.81 -3.49
CA LEU A 259 12.26 16.70 -2.39
C LEU A 259 13.57 16.26 -1.72
N THR A 260 13.83 14.95 -1.64
CA THR A 260 15.04 14.42 -1.01
C THR A 260 16.26 14.51 -1.93
N LEU A 261 16.10 14.26 -3.23
CA LEU A 261 17.15 14.51 -4.22
C LEU A 261 17.39 16.00 -4.49
N GLY A 262 16.34 16.82 -4.48
CA GLY A 262 16.47 18.28 -4.58
C GLY A 262 17.25 18.90 -3.42
N ARG A 263 17.27 18.23 -2.25
CA ARG A 263 18.15 18.57 -1.12
C ARG A 263 19.56 18.00 -1.30
N ALA A 264 19.70 16.75 -1.74
CA ALA A 264 21.00 16.12 -1.99
C ALA A 264 21.81 16.84 -3.08
N ARG A 265 21.16 17.34 -4.14
CA ARG A 265 21.80 18.16 -5.19
C ARG A 265 22.22 19.56 -4.74
N ARG A 266 21.56 20.13 -3.71
CA ARG A 266 21.95 21.42 -3.11
C ARG A 266 23.08 21.29 -2.10
N SER A 267 23.28 20.11 -1.52
CA SER A 267 24.35 19.84 -0.55
C SER A 267 25.67 19.36 -1.20
N VAL A 268 25.69 19.10 -2.50
CA VAL A 268 26.93 18.86 -3.25
C VAL A 268 27.39 20.23 -3.76
N PRO A 269 28.49 20.82 -3.24
CA PRO A 269 29.04 22.01 -3.85
C PRO A 269 29.40 21.65 -5.29
N ALA A 270 28.97 22.50 -6.24
CA ALA A 270 29.37 22.37 -7.62
C ALA A 270 30.90 22.27 -7.65
N VAL A 271 31.43 21.09 -7.94
CA VAL A 271 32.83 20.94 -8.27
C VAL A 271 33.00 21.74 -9.55
N ALA A 272 33.64 22.89 -9.43
CA ALA A 272 33.97 23.72 -10.57
C ALA A 272 34.73 22.85 -11.58
N PRO A 273 34.42 22.93 -12.88
CA PRO A 273 35.25 22.28 -13.88
C PRO A 273 36.69 22.79 -13.70
N SER A 274 37.61 21.87 -13.48
CA SER A 274 39.04 22.20 -13.43
C SER A 274 39.47 22.77 -14.79
N PRO A 275 40.34 23.78 -14.82
CA PRO A 275 40.85 24.39 -16.05
C PRO A 275 41.57 23.40 -16.96
#